data_AF-D2EEH6-F1
#
_entry.id   AF-D2EEH6-F1
#
_cell.length_a   1.000
_cell.length_b   1.000
_cell.length_c   1.000
_cell.angle_alpha   90.00
_cell.angle_beta   90.00
_cell.angle_gamma   90.00
#
_symmetry.space_group_name_H-M   'P 1'
#
loop_
_entity.id
_entity.type
_entity.pdbx_description
1 polymer ?
#
loop_
_entity_poly.entity_id
_entity_poly.type
_entity_poly.pdbx_seq_one_letter_code
_entity_poly.pdbx_strand_id
1 'polypeptide(L)'
;MSPGEFWVFVIGILAFIVLFLLSIFIPSLFYAFILIFIILLAVIFFITFVKKYSQFERGIIFRLGKFNRIAGPGWAIVLPFFEEDTKK
;
A
#
# COMPACT_ATOMS: atom_id res chain seq x y z
N MET A 1 6.72 11.29 12.44
CA MET A 1 5.36 11.34 13.01
C MET A 1 5.44 12.23 14.23
N SER A 2 4.78 13.38 14.20
CA SER A 2 4.71 14.24 15.40
C SER A 2 3.92 13.52 16.51
N PRO A 3 4.17 13.79 17.81
CA PRO A 3 3.45 13.12 18.89
C PRO A 3 1.92 13.23 18.78
N GLY A 4 1.39 14.30 18.16
CA GLY A 4 -0.04 14.48 17.91
C GLY A 4 -0.59 13.58 16.78
N GLU A 5 0.17 13.36 15.70
CA GLU A 5 -0.25 12.48 14.60
C GLU A 5 -0.39 11.02 15.03
N PHE A 6 0.43 10.58 15.99
CA PHE A 6 0.37 9.24 16.54
C PHE A 6 -0.98 8.96 17.21
N TRP A 7 -1.46 9.87 18.06
CA TRP A 7 -2.74 9.71 18.75
C TRP A 7 -3.93 9.71 17.79
N VAL A 8 -3.89 10.56 16.75
CA VAL A 8 -4.92 10.56 15.70
C VAL A 8 -4.97 9.23 14.96
N PHE A 9 -3.81 8.64 14.65
CA PHE A 9 -3.73 7.33 14.02
C PHE A 9 -4.28 6.20 14.91
N VAL A 10 -3.92 6.20 16.19
CA VAL A 10 -4.42 5.23 17.17
C VAL A 10 -5.93 5.32 17.34
N ILE A 11 -6.47 6.54 17.46
CA ILE A 11 -7.92 6.78 17.56
C ILE A 11 -8.63 6.33 16.27
N GLY A 12 -8.04 6.62 15.10
CA GLY A 12 -8.56 6.18 13.81
C GLY A 12 -8.67 4.66 13.69
N ILE A 13 -7.62 3.94 14.11
CA ILE A 13 -7.63 2.47 14.14
C ILE A 13 -8.70 1.95 15.10
N LEU A 14 -8.77 2.50 16.32
CA LEU A 14 -9.78 2.10 17.30
C LEU A 14 -11.20 2.33 16.79
N ALA A 15 -11.47 3.50 16.20
CA ALA A 15 -12.77 3.81 15.62
C ALA A 15 -13.14 2.85 14.48
N PHE A 16 -12.18 2.52 13.61
CA PHE A 16 -12.38 1.56 12.53
C PHE A 16 -12.70 0.15 13.05
N ILE A 17 -11.98 -0.31 14.09
CA ILE A 17 -12.24 -1.60 14.74
C ILE A 17 -13.63 -1.62 15.37
N VAL A 18 -14.03 -0.56 16.08
CA VAL A 18 -15.35 -0.46 16.72
C VAL A 18 -16.47 -0.47 15.66
N LEU A 19 -16.33 0.29 14.57
CA LEU A 19 -17.29 0.28 13.46
C LEU A 19 -17.39 -1.09 12.80
N PHE A 20 -16.26 -1.78 12.62
CA PHE A 20 -16.22 -3.14 12.09
C PHE A 20 -16.95 -4.13 13.02
N LEU A 21 -16.74 -4.04 14.34
CA LEU A 21 -17.44 -4.87 15.32
C LEU A 21 -18.94 -4.61 15.34
N LEU A 22 -19.38 -3.35 15.24
CA LEU A 22 -20.80 -3.00 15.14
C LEU A 22 -21.44 -3.58 13.87
N SER A 23 -20.67 -3.69 12.77
CA SER A 23 -21.17 -4.26 11.52
C SER A 23 -21.52 -5.77 11.62
N ILE A 24 -20.96 -6.50 12.60
CA ILE A 24 -21.24 -7.93 12.81
C ILE A 24 -22.72 -8.17 13.16
N PHE A 25 -23.35 -7.23 13.86
CA PHE A 25 -24.75 -7.35 14.28
C PHE A 25 -25.76 -7.11 13.15
N ILE A 26 -25.32 -6.50 12.04
CA ILE A 26 -26.18 -6.14 10.91
C ILE A 26 -25.63 -6.82 9.64
N PRO A 27 -26.13 -8.02 9.28
CA PRO A 27 -25.56 -8.82 8.18
C PRO A 27 -25.51 -8.11 6.83
N SER A 28 -26.46 -7.22 6.55
CA SER A 28 -26.51 -6.47 5.29
C SER A 28 -25.35 -5.47 5.12
N LEU A 29 -24.85 -4.88 6.21
CA LEU A 29 -23.72 -3.95 6.18
C LEU A 29 -22.38 -4.69 6.16
N PHE A 30 -22.30 -5.85 6.79
CA PHE A 30 -21.08 -6.66 6.89
C PHE A 30 -20.46 -6.99 5.52
N TYR A 31 -21.27 -7.41 4.54
CA TYR A 31 -20.78 -7.70 3.19
C TYR A 31 -20.20 -6.47 2.48
N ALA A 32 -20.79 -5.28 2.67
CA ALA A 32 -20.27 -4.05 2.11
C ALA A 32 -18.91 -3.66 2.72
N PHE A 33 -18.75 -3.82 4.04
CA PHE A 33 -17.47 -3.59 4.73
C PHE A 33 -16.37 -4.52 4.23
N ILE A 34 -16.67 -5.81 4.02
CA ILE A 34 -15.72 -6.76 3.44
C ILE A 34 -15.28 -6.31 2.04
N LEU A 35 -16.22 -5.92 1.19
CA LEU A 35 -15.92 -5.50 -0.18
C LEU A 35 -15.02 -4.24 -0.17
N ILE A 36 -15.36 -3.24 0.64
CA ILE A 36 -14.56 -2.02 0.81
C ILE A 36 -13.15 -2.37 1.32
N PHE A 37 -13.04 -3.28 2.30
CA PHE A 37 -11.75 -3.71 2.85
C PHE A 37 -10.89 -4.41 1.78
N ILE A 38 -11.47 -5.27 0.95
CA ILE A 38 -10.77 -5.93 -0.16
C ILE A 38 -10.29 -4.90 -1.19
N ILE A 39 -11.13 -3.92 -1.56
CA ILE A 39 -10.73 -2.84 -2.48
C ILE A 39 -9.57 -2.03 -1.88
N LEU A 40 -9.67 -1.65 -0.60
CA LEU A 40 -8.61 -0.90 0.09
C LEU A 40 -7.29 -1.68 0.07
N LEU A 41 -7.32 -2.97 0.38
CA LEU A 41 -6.16 -3.86 0.30
C LEU A 41 -5.59 -3.92 -1.12
N ALA A 42 -6.44 -4.05 -2.14
CA ALA A 42 -6.02 -4.08 -3.54
C ALA A 42 -5.36 -2.75 -3.98
N VAL A 43 -5.90 -1.61 -3.53
CA VAL A 43 -5.33 -0.28 -3.82
C VAL A 43 -3.99 -0.10 -3.11
N ILE A 44 -3.89 -0.46 -1.82
CA ILE A 44 -2.62 -0.41 -1.08
C ILE A 44 -1.59 -1.31 -1.75
N PHE A 45 -1.98 -2.54 -2.13
CA PHE A 45 -1.12 -3.44 -2.88
C PHE A 45 -0.65 -2.80 -4.18
N PHE A 46 -1.56 -2.22 -4.97
CA PHE A 46 -1.20 -1.59 -6.23
C PHE A 46 -0.23 -0.40 -6.04
N ILE A 47 -0.46 0.46 -5.06
CA ILE A 47 0.43 1.61 -4.78
C ILE A 47 1.80 1.13 -4.29
N THR A 48 1.84 0.05 -3.51
CA THR A 48 3.08 -0.48 -2.92
C THR A 48 3.91 -1.23 -3.96
N PHE A 49 3.26 -1.94 -4.90
CA PHE A 49 3.90 -2.76 -5.91
C PHE A 49 4.16 -2.03 -7.22
N VAL A 50 3.36 -1.01 -7.55
CA VAL A 50 3.52 -0.27 -8.81
C VAL A 50 4.12 1.10 -8.50
N LYS A 51 5.40 1.25 -8.84
CA LYS A 51 6.08 2.54 -8.76
C LYS A 51 6.03 3.22 -10.12
N LYS A 52 5.68 4.50 -10.10
CA LYS A 52 5.75 5.37 -11.27
C LYS A 52 7.15 5.99 -11.35
N TYR A 53 7.86 5.75 -12.43
CA TYR A 53 9.16 6.36 -12.74
C TYR A 53 8.97 7.48 -13.76
N SER A 54 9.61 8.62 -13.51
CA SER A 54 9.54 9.77 -14.41
C SER A 54 10.23 9.48 -15.75
N GLN A 55 9.86 10.20 -16.80
CA GLN A 55 10.40 9.99 -18.16
C GLN A 55 11.91 10.20 -18.31
N PHE A 56 12.51 10.93 -17.35
CA PHE A 56 13.94 11.24 -17.31
C PHE A 56 14.69 10.40 -16.26
N GLU A 57 13.97 9.61 -15.47
CA GLU A 57 14.55 8.76 -14.43
C GLU A 57 14.62 7.33 -14.93
N ARG A 58 15.73 6.65 -14.65
CA ARG A 58 15.86 5.20 -14.87
C ARG A 58 16.09 4.55 -13.51
N GLY A 59 15.08 3.83 -13.03
CA GLY A 59 15.21 3.04 -11.81
C GLY A 59 16.02 1.78 -12.10
N ILE A 60 17.13 1.58 -11.40
CA ILE A 60 17.85 0.30 -11.44
C ILE A 60 17.25 -0.57 -10.33
N ILE A 61 16.64 -1.69 -10.72
CA ILE A 61 16.04 -2.64 -9.79
C ILE A 61 17.06 -3.75 -9.50
N PHE A 62 17.43 -3.86 -8.24
CA PHE A 62 18.18 -4.98 -7.69
C PHE A 62 17.23 -5.97 -7.04
N ARG A 63 17.51 -7.27 -7.15
CA ARG A 63 16.80 -8.31 -6.43
C ARG A 63 17.83 -9.10 -5.63
N LEU A 64 17.66 -9.15 -4.29
CA LEU A 64 18.57 -9.87 -3.39
C LEU A 64 20.06 -9.52 -3.64
N GLY A 65 20.37 -8.24 -3.79
CA GLY A 65 21.75 -7.75 -4.02
C GLY A 65 22.32 -8.01 -5.42
N LYS A 66 21.54 -8.57 -6.35
CA LYS A 66 21.95 -8.74 -7.77
C LYS A 66 21.15 -7.82 -8.68
N PHE A 67 21.81 -7.31 -9.74
CA PHE A 67 21.12 -6.56 -10.78
C PHE A 67 20.04 -7.45 -11.43
N ASN A 68 18.80 -6.96 -11.46
CA ASN A 68 17.68 -7.67 -12.05
C ASN A 68 17.29 -7.05 -13.41
N ARG A 69 16.92 -5.75 -13.41
CA ARG A 69 16.50 -5.03 -14.62
C ARG A 69 16.58 -3.52 -14.47
N ILE A 70 16.49 -2.82 -15.59
CA ILE A 70 16.29 -1.37 -15.65
C ILE A 70 14.79 -1.12 -15.84
N ALA A 71 14.19 -0.34 -14.93
CA ALA A 71 12.84 0.17 -15.10
C ALA A 71 12.87 1.36 -16.07
N GLY A 72 12.20 1.18 -17.21
CA GLY A 72 11.98 2.25 -18.18
C GLY A 72 10.97 3.29 -17.69
N PRO A 73 10.80 4.39 -18.44
CA PRO A 73 9.87 5.46 -18.09
C PRO A 73 8.42 4.95 -18.10
N GLY A 74 7.65 5.29 -17.06
CA GLY A 74 6.25 4.86 -16.91
C GLY A 74 5.98 4.06 -15.63
N TRP A 75 5.05 3.12 -15.71
CA TRP A 75 4.68 2.25 -14.58
C TRP A 75 5.58 1.02 -14.58
N ALA A 76 6.32 0.82 -13.49
CA ALA A 76 7.08 -0.39 -13.28
C ALA A 76 6.62 -1.09 -12.01
N ILE A 77 6.44 -2.40 -12.12
CA ILE A 77 6.17 -3.26 -10.98
C ILE A 77 7.50 -3.45 -10.25
N VAL A 78 7.54 -3.14 -8.96
CA VAL A 78 8.67 -3.35 -8.07
C VAL A 78 8.15 -4.13 -6.88
N LEU A 79 8.83 -5.22 -6.52
CA LEU A 79 8.46 -6.04 -5.36
C LEU A 79 9.16 -5.50 -4.12
N PRO A 80 8.53 -4.64 -3.29
CA PRO A 80 9.22 -3.87 -2.25
C PRO A 80 9.92 -4.72 -1.17
N PHE A 81 9.54 -5.99 -1.00
CA PHE A 81 10.18 -6.91 -0.05
C PHE A 81 11.40 -7.65 -0.60
N PHE A 82 11.51 -7.78 -1.92
CA PHE A 82 12.56 -8.57 -2.57
C PHE A 82 13.45 -7.73 -3.49
N GLU A 83 12.98 -6.54 -3.86
CA GLU A 83 13.60 -5.66 -4.83
C GLU A 83 13.89 -4.30 -4.21
N GLU A 84 15.12 -3.84 -4.39
CA GLU A 84 15.55 -2.50 -4.02
C GLU A 84 15.71 -1.66 -5.29
N ASP A 85 15.11 -0.47 -5.31
CA ASP A 85 15.26 0.49 -6.40
C ASP A 85 16.19 1.63 -6.00
N THR A 86 17.34 1.74 -6.68
CA THR A 86 18.16 2.94 -6.58
C THR A 86 17.54 4.02 -7.46
N LYS A 87 16.77 4.94 -6.87
CA LYS A 87 16.32 6.16 -7.54
C LYS A 87 17.49 7.15 -7.59
N LYS A 88 17.90 7.54 -8.78
CA LYS A 88 18.84 8.64 -9.02
C LYS A 88 18.21 9.64 -9.98
#